data_AF-A0A7K3L4Z4-F1
#
_entry.id   AF-A0A7K3L4Z4-F1
#
_cell.length_a   1.000
_cell.length_b   1.000
_cell.length_c   1.000
_cell.angle_alpha   90.00
_cell.angle_beta   90.00
_cell.angle_gamma   90.00
#
_symmetry.space_group_name_H-M   'P 1'
#
loop_
_entity.id
_entity.type
_entity.pdbx_description
1 polymer ?
#
loop_
_entity_poly.entity_id
_entity_poly.type
_entity_poly.pdbx_seq_one_letter_code
_entity_poly.pdbx_strand_id
1 'polypeptide(L)'
;MKAVSTAMAVLLAVTVFDTTGLAPLVQDAAAAPSAPAGALAQPAATGEDAGDAATPSDDSAADAVPAGSSDPASSGDEPSSDAAGAAPSAGDAADAADPAEQDVVDEEVVKALMPTGLTAAEEVLPQVKGGTDDVLRRLSPALVLYGAPLASNGAFLVKGQRLKGAYELGNLSALLEGGYLGGSEQGDAVVLTFDVPYLYEAADGSLRTTLSQEEWKARRGITRPGALDRGGQRAALFAEGEPEGWSFWQQHGDGYLRLSADALKEGVSGRIVARWDGNGGKLDASTPVPNLEFGLVGSVDAAARATVTYGYEAHSFTPRATEADPAPAVQRGDALRKAAGSFTLVNDETTAKASLEAELASQPKIADGGGYLASLIRVSVPKDAPTVRTVAVSAAYPADNEGRHGVPLDALMAYRLDDLGATVENRDEAGAVDTSDATRADARFVGVPGKGGAVVLDVTALTDEQRATLDPADAGALEALGVSPLPYAVAEDGRIQVLLEGSDATVEPEGQRVLYVAAPYAEAALDASADDPAAFEPVEVVVDAQVTAIAKGSTVAIAQHAVLSAAFQREPQAPAVDPDAATDNPEPPAADDPAPADPEPPAAADPAPAPDG
;
A
#
# COMPACT_ATOMS: atom_id res chain seq x y z
N MET A 1 -2.36 6.52 -37.39
CA MET A 1 -1.27 6.30 -36.41
C MET A 1 -1.49 6.95 -35.04
N LYS A 2 -2.15 8.11 -34.90
CA LYS A 2 -2.38 8.73 -33.58
C LYS A 2 -3.37 7.98 -32.66
N ALA A 3 -4.39 7.31 -33.20
CA ALA A 3 -5.40 6.60 -32.40
C ALA A 3 -4.89 5.32 -31.71
N VAL A 4 -3.89 4.64 -32.29
CA VAL A 4 -3.30 3.42 -31.71
C VAL A 4 -2.34 3.77 -30.56
N SER A 5 -1.68 4.94 -30.62
CA SER A 5 -0.77 5.40 -29.56
C SER A 5 -1.49 5.86 -28.29
N THR A 6 -2.70 6.41 -28.42
CA THR A 6 -3.53 6.80 -27.26
C THR A 6 -4.16 5.58 -26.61
N ALA A 7 -4.65 4.60 -27.39
CA ALA A 7 -5.20 3.35 -26.86
C ALA A 7 -4.14 2.50 -26.13
N MET A 8 -2.88 2.48 -26.62
CA MET A 8 -1.81 1.75 -25.93
C MET A 8 -1.31 2.46 -24.66
N ALA A 9 -1.37 3.80 -24.59
CA ALA A 9 -1.08 4.55 -23.36
C ALA A 9 -2.17 4.34 -22.29
N VAL A 10 -3.44 4.22 -22.70
CA VAL A 10 -4.57 3.88 -21.83
C VAL A 10 -4.50 2.42 -21.38
N LEU A 11 -4.14 1.48 -22.27
CA LEU A 11 -3.97 0.07 -21.90
C LEU A 11 -2.79 -0.12 -20.93
N LEU A 12 -1.69 0.65 -21.09
CA LEU A 12 -0.56 0.60 -20.17
C LEU A 12 -0.87 1.30 -18.84
N ALA A 13 -1.64 2.38 -18.85
CA ALA A 13 -2.18 3.00 -17.64
C ALA A 13 -3.03 2.00 -16.87
N VAL A 14 -3.89 1.23 -17.53
CA VAL A 14 -4.73 0.17 -16.91
C VAL A 14 -3.94 -1.08 -16.50
N THR A 15 -2.79 -1.41 -17.11
CA THR A 15 -1.94 -2.51 -16.60
C THR A 15 -1.00 -2.11 -15.47
N VAL A 16 -0.80 -0.80 -15.25
CA VAL A 16 -0.04 -0.26 -14.10
C VAL A 16 -1.00 0.24 -12.99
N PHE A 17 -2.25 0.55 -13.36
CA PHE A 17 -3.41 0.75 -12.49
C PHE A 17 -4.32 -0.46 -12.59
N ASP A 18 -3.99 -1.50 -11.84
CA ASP A 18 -5.05 -2.36 -11.34
C ASP A 18 -5.88 -1.50 -10.37
N THR A 19 -7.12 -1.17 -10.75
CA THR A 19 -8.07 -0.42 -9.92
C THR A 19 -8.61 -1.27 -8.76
N THR A 20 -7.83 -2.26 -8.31
CA THR A 20 -7.99 -3.00 -7.07
C THR A 20 -6.84 -2.74 -6.09
N GLY A 21 -5.73 -2.10 -6.51
CA GLY A 21 -4.52 -1.97 -5.71
C GLY A 21 -3.94 -0.55 -5.69
N LEU A 22 -4.42 0.29 -4.77
CA LEU A 22 -3.55 1.34 -4.20
C LEU A 22 -2.79 0.84 -2.96
N ALA A 23 -3.19 -0.32 -2.43
CA ALA A 23 -2.26 -1.35 -1.98
C ALA A 23 -2.92 -2.74 -1.92
N PRO A 24 -2.11 -3.81 -2.02
CA PRO A 24 -0.75 -3.74 -2.46
C PRO A 24 -0.72 -3.78 -3.98
N LEU A 25 -0.02 -2.83 -4.57
CA LEU A 25 0.65 -2.95 -5.87
C LEU A 25 1.68 -4.09 -5.83
N VAL A 26 1.27 -5.30 -5.42
CA VAL A 26 1.94 -6.59 -5.50
C VAL A 26 0.89 -7.68 -5.19
N GLN A 27 -0.03 -7.98 -6.12
CA GLN A 27 -0.67 -9.31 -6.13
C GLN A 27 -0.46 -10.09 -7.42
N ASP A 28 -0.02 -9.46 -8.53
CA ASP A 28 0.28 -10.17 -9.78
C ASP A 28 1.65 -9.81 -10.40
N ALA A 29 2.71 -9.99 -9.62
CA ALA A 29 4.06 -10.17 -10.15
C ALA A 29 4.55 -11.59 -9.86
N ALA A 30 4.18 -12.50 -10.77
CA ALA A 30 4.64 -13.89 -10.91
C ALA A 30 4.32 -14.85 -9.74
N ALA A 31 3.21 -15.59 -9.89
CA ALA A 31 3.18 -16.97 -9.44
C ALA A 31 4.33 -17.74 -10.14
N ALA A 32 5.36 -18.09 -9.37
CA ALA A 32 6.47 -19.03 -9.65
C ALA A 32 6.96 -19.20 -11.11
N PRO A 33 8.24 -18.92 -11.43
CA PRO A 33 8.92 -19.78 -12.39
C PRO A 33 9.11 -21.15 -11.73
N SER A 34 8.44 -22.15 -12.29
CA SER A 34 8.77 -23.56 -12.10
C SER A 34 10.28 -23.77 -12.10
N ALA A 35 10.75 -24.65 -11.23
CA ALA A 35 12.12 -25.12 -11.09
C ALA A 35 12.85 -25.36 -12.44
N PRO A 36 14.20 -25.29 -12.46
CA PRO A 36 14.99 -25.01 -13.65
C PRO A 36 14.91 -26.14 -14.68
N ALA A 37 14.91 -25.77 -15.97
CA ALA A 37 15.03 -26.69 -17.09
C ALA A 37 16.39 -27.38 -17.09
N GLY A 38 16.49 -28.48 -16.34
CA GLY A 38 17.47 -29.53 -16.57
C GLY A 38 17.10 -30.31 -17.83
N ALA A 39 18.08 -30.44 -18.73
CA ALA A 39 18.17 -31.30 -19.91
C ALA A 39 17.01 -32.31 -20.11
N LEU A 40 16.15 -32.04 -21.10
CA LEU A 40 15.30 -33.09 -21.68
C LEU A 40 16.05 -33.75 -22.84
N ALA A 41 16.69 -34.87 -22.52
CA ALA A 41 16.98 -35.92 -23.48
C ALA A 41 15.66 -36.48 -24.01
N GLN A 42 15.56 -36.63 -25.34
CA GLN A 42 14.49 -37.36 -26.02
C GLN A 42 14.41 -38.81 -25.49
N PRO A 43 13.19 -39.34 -25.29
CA PRO A 43 12.95 -40.75 -25.46
C PRO A 43 12.06 -41.02 -26.68
N ALA A 44 12.35 -42.17 -27.28
CA ALA A 44 11.85 -42.70 -28.52
C ALA A 44 10.35 -43.04 -28.52
N ALA A 45 9.86 -43.17 -29.76
CA ALA A 45 8.52 -43.57 -30.16
C ALA A 45 8.06 -44.97 -29.69
N THR A 46 6.76 -45.07 -29.44
CA THR A 46 5.85 -46.22 -29.70
C THR A 46 4.41 -45.64 -29.68
N GLY A 47 3.66 -45.60 -30.79
CA GLY A 47 2.60 -46.57 -31.17
C GLY A 47 1.36 -46.43 -30.27
N GLU A 48 0.10 -46.26 -30.68
CA GLU A 48 -0.74 -46.60 -31.83
C GLU A 48 -1.99 -45.67 -31.77
N ASP A 49 -2.48 -45.11 -32.89
CA ASP A 49 -3.76 -45.45 -33.58
C ASP A 49 -5.05 -45.13 -32.74
N ALA A 50 -6.14 -44.48 -33.20
CA ALA A 50 -6.73 -44.24 -34.52
C ALA A 50 -7.86 -43.19 -34.45
N GLY A 51 -8.26 -42.64 -35.61
CA GLY A 51 -9.63 -42.13 -35.91
C GLY A 51 -9.77 -40.61 -35.99
N ASP A 52 -9.51 -39.91 -37.10
CA ASP A 52 -10.17 -39.89 -38.44
C ASP A 52 -11.35 -38.90 -38.57
N ALA A 53 -11.40 -38.30 -39.77
CA ALA A 53 -12.39 -37.44 -40.41
C ALA A 53 -12.33 -35.92 -40.10
N ALA A 54 -12.30 -35.01 -41.07
CA ALA A 54 -12.18 -35.09 -42.52
C ALA A 54 -11.90 -33.68 -43.05
N THR A 55 -11.04 -33.57 -44.07
CA THR A 55 -11.01 -32.44 -45.01
C THR A 55 -11.26 -33.00 -46.41
N PRO A 56 -11.85 -32.21 -47.32
CA PRO A 56 -11.29 -32.12 -48.68
C PRO A 56 -11.05 -30.64 -49.05
N SER A 57 -9.84 -30.24 -49.46
CA SER A 57 -9.30 -30.25 -50.84
C SER A 57 -10.10 -29.30 -51.76
N ASP A 58 -9.55 -28.26 -52.39
CA ASP A 58 -8.55 -28.22 -53.47
C ASP A 58 -8.48 -26.73 -53.95
N ASP A 59 -7.51 -26.15 -54.67
CA ASP A 59 -6.21 -26.57 -55.21
C ASP A 59 -5.47 -25.31 -55.76
N SER A 60 -4.13 -25.41 -55.79
CA SER A 60 -3.16 -24.95 -56.81
C SER A 60 -2.98 -23.48 -57.25
N ALA A 61 -1.74 -22.97 -57.09
CA ALA A 61 -0.66 -22.98 -58.12
C ALA A 61 0.43 -21.94 -57.72
N ALA A 62 1.64 -22.34 -57.29
CA ALA A 62 2.83 -22.72 -58.07
C ALA A 62 3.61 -21.53 -58.67
N ASP A 63 4.85 -21.30 -58.19
CA ASP A 63 6.03 -21.31 -59.06
C ASP A 63 7.33 -21.59 -58.29
N ALA A 64 8.29 -22.23 -58.96
CA ALA A 64 9.48 -22.87 -58.38
C ALA A 64 10.81 -22.24 -58.86
N VAL A 65 11.80 -22.30 -57.94
CA VAL A 65 13.28 -22.30 -58.04
C VAL A 65 13.89 -22.93 -59.34
N PRO A 66 15.18 -22.70 -59.75
CA PRO A 66 16.38 -22.96 -58.90
C PRO A 66 17.80 -22.35 -59.21
N ALA A 67 18.68 -22.53 -58.20
CA ALA A 67 20.10 -22.94 -58.14
C ALA A 67 21.24 -22.36 -59.03
N GLY A 68 22.44 -22.22 -58.42
CA GLY A 68 23.74 -22.33 -59.12
C GLY A 68 24.97 -21.73 -58.41
N SER A 69 25.91 -22.58 -57.96
CA SER A 69 27.25 -22.29 -57.41
C SER A 69 28.21 -21.60 -58.38
N SER A 70 29.21 -20.84 -57.87
CA SER A 70 30.62 -20.92 -58.31
C SER A 70 31.59 -20.23 -57.33
N ASP A 71 32.65 -20.95 -56.95
CA ASP A 71 33.99 -20.44 -56.57
C ASP A 71 34.90 -20.77 -57.78
N PRO A 72 35.96 -20.01 -58.13
CA PRO A 72 37.29 -20.27 -57.53
C PRO A 72 38.29 -19.08 -57.45
N ALA A 73 39.17 -19.17 -56.46
CA ALA A 73 40.65 -18.97 -56.46
C ALA A 73 41.34 -17.89 -57.33
N SER A 74 42.23 -17.12 -56.69
CA SER A 74 43.56 -16.80 -57.23
C SER A 74 44.60 -16.61 -56.14
N SER A 75 45.68 -17.37 -56.33
CA SER A 75 46.92 -17.51 -55.57
C SER A 75 47.92 -16.38 -55.88
N GLY A 76 48.87 -16.15 -54.98
CA GLY A 76 50.04 -15.29 -55.23
C GLY A 76 51.12 -15.44 -54.15
N ASP A 77 51.98 -16.44 -54.37
CA ASP A 77 53.38 -16.69 -53.97
C ASP A 77 54.08 -15.99 -52.77
N GLU A 78 54.71 -16.87 -51.96
CA GLU A 78 55.88 -16.74 -51.06
C GLU A 78 57.22 -16.54 -51.86
N PRO A 79 58.47 -16.36 -51.31
CA PRO A 79 58.99 -16.96 -50.05
C PRO A 79 60.19 -16.31 -49.26
N SER A 80 60.43 -16.92 -48.08
CA SER A 80 61.70 -17.27 -47.40
C SER A 80 62.67 -16.22 -46.81
N SER A 81 62.95 -16.32 -45.49
CA SER A 81 64.18 -16.97 -44.98
C SER A 81 64.30 -16.99 -43.43
N ASP A 82 64.88 -18.09 -42.93
CA ASP A 82 65.20 -18.47 -41.55
C ASP A 82 66.08 -17.48 -40.78
N ALA A 83 65.84 -17.38 -39.46
CA ALA A 83 66.92 -17.40 -38.46
C ALA A 83 66.39 -17.88 -37.09
N ALA A 84 67.00 -18.96 -36.61
CA ALA A 84 66.71 -19.65 -35.35
C ALA A 84 67.06 -18.83 -34.09
N GLY A 85 66.32 -19.06 -33.00
CA GLY A 85 66.66 -18.52 -31.68
C GLY A 85 65.73 -18.97 -30.55
N ALA A 86 65.89 -20.22 -30.10
CA ALA A 86 65.61 -20.76 -28.75
C ALA A 86 64.22 -20.57 -28.10
N ALA A 87 63.50 -21.69 -27.98
CA ALA A 87 62.45 -21.89 -26.98
C ALA A 87 63.03 -21.97 -25.55
N PRO A 88 62.25 -21.58 -24.53
CA PRO A 88 62.10 -22.38 -23.34
C PRO A 88 60.77 -23.13 -23.39
N SER A 89 60.87 -24.38 -22.99
CA SER A 89 59.86 -25.43 -22.97
C SER A 89 58.60 -25.09 -22.18
N ALA A 90 57.53 -25.77 -22.59
CA ALA A 90 56.27 -25.94 -21.88
C ALA A 90 56.41 -26.10 -20.36
N GLY A 91 55.59 -25.33 -19.63
CA GLY A 91 55.27 -25.53 -18.23
C GLY A 91 53.85 -25.03 -18.01
N ASP A 92 52.96 -25.97 -17.66
CA ASP A 92 51.57 -25.83 -17.26
C ASP A 92 50.67 -24.91 -18.11
N ALA A 93 49.92 -25.55 -19.01
CA ALA A 93 48.55 -25.12 -19.25
C ALA A 93 47.81 -25.24 -17.90
N ALA A 94 47.73 -24.13 -17.17
CA ALA A 94 46.83 -24.00 -16.04
C ALA A 94 45.43 -24.34 -16.57
N ASP A 95 44.86 -25.40 -16.00
CA ASP A 95 43.48 -25.81 -16.18
C ASP A 95 42.61 -24.56 -16.15
N ALA A 96 42.02 -24.18 -17.29
CA ALA A 96 40.98 -23.17 -17.31
C ALA A 96 39.75 -23.87 -16.71
N ALA A 97 39.73 -23.96 -15.38
CA ALA A 97 38.62 -24.52 -14.62
C ALA A 97 37.33 -23.87 -15.13
N ASP A 98 36.31 -24.70 -15.35
CA ASP A 98 34.99 -24.28 -15.80
C ASP A 98 34.55 -23.09 -14.93
N PRO A 99 34.11 -21.94 -15.49
CA PRO A 99 33.60 -20.83 -14.68
C PRO A 99 32.49 -21.27 -13.71
N ALA A 100 31.79 -22.39 -13.97
CA ALA A 100 30.86 -23.01 -13.03
C ALA A 100 31.54 -23.67 -11.81
N GLU A 101 32.74 -24.24 -11.95
CA GLU A 101 33.52 -24.83 -10.85
C GLU A 101 34.19 -23.75 -9.97
N GLN A 102 34.46 -22.57 -10.53
CA GLN A 102 35.02 -21.43 -9.78
C GLN A 102 34.01 -20.72 -8.88
N ASP A 103 32.72 -20.99 -9.05
CA ASP A 103 31.63 -20.38 -8.28
C ASP A 103 31.13 -21.26 -7.12
N VAL A 104 31.82 -22.37 -6.84
CA VAL A 104 31.55 -23.26 -5.70
C VAL A 104 32.27 -22.72 -4.46
N VAL A 105 31.51 -22.47 -3.39
CA VAL A 105 32.04 -22.00 -2.10
C VAL A 105 32.28 -23.19 -1.19
N ASP A 106 33.47 -23.25 -0.56
CA ASP A 106 33.79 -24.28 0.42
C ASP A 106 32.90 -24.15 1.67
N GLU A 107 32.13 -25.21 1.95
CA GLU A 107 31.21 -25.28 3.09
C GLU A 107 31.92 -25.11 4.44
N GLU A 108 33.17 -25.57 4.58
CA GLU A 108 33.93 -25.39 5.82
C GLU A 108 34.32 -23.92 6.02
N VAL A 109 34.55 -23.18 4.94
CA VAL A 109 34.77 -21.71 5.00
C VAL A 109 33.48 -21.00 5.42
N VAL A 110 32.33 -21.38 4.84
CA VAL A 110 31.02 -20.82 5.23
C VAL A 110 30.74 -21.09 6.71
N LYS A 111 30.97 -22.32 7.17
CA LYS A 111 30.78 -22.72 8.56
C LYS A 111 31.71 -21.97 9.52
N ALA A 112 32.95 -21.72 9.13
CA ALA A 112 33.90 -20.95 9.94
C ALA A 112 33.51 -19.46 10.10
N LEU A 113 32.65 -18.93 9.23
CA LEU A 113 32.20 -17.54 9.26
C LEU A 113 30.94 -17.31 10.12
N MET A 114 30.31 -18.38 10.59
CA MET A 114 29.10 -18.33 11.40
C MET A 114 29.31 -17.49 12.67
N PRO A 115 28.32 -16.67 13.07
CA PRO A 115 28.38 -15.97 14.34
C PRO A 115 28.20 -16.93 15.52
N THR A 116 28.67 -16.51 16.69
CA THR A 116 28.41 -17.20 17.95
C THR A 116 27.11 -16.70 18.59
N GLY A 117 26.52 -17.51 19.49
CA GLY A 117 25.33 -17.08 20.25
C GLY A 117 24.02 -17.22 19.46
N LEU A 118 23.96 -18.18 18.54
CA LEU A 118 22.74 -18.50 17.80
C LEU A 118 21.70 -19.15 18.71
N THR A 119 20.48 -18.68 18.58
CA THR A 119 19.27 -19.27 19.14
C THR A 119 18.73 -20.35 18.19
N ALA A 120 18.23 -21.44 18.75
CA ALA A 120 17.66 -22.54 17.96
C ALA A 120 16.37 -22.10 17.24
N ALA A 121 16.09 -22.68 16.08
CA ALA A 121 14.90 -22.35 15.30
C ALA A 121 13.60 -22.55 16.08
N GLU A 122 13.59 -23.54 16.99
CA GLU A 122 12.42 -23.89 17.80
C GLU A 122 12.03 -22.83 18.82
N GLU A 123 12.94 -21.92 19.17
CA GLU A 123 12.69 -20.82 20.11
C GLU A 123 12.23 -19.53 19.40
N VAL A 124 12.43 -19.42 18.09
CA VAL A 124 12.14 -18.21 17.31
C VAL A 124 10.93 -18.40 16.40
N LEU A 125 10.86 -19.55 15.71
CA LEU A 125 9.79 -19.82 14.76
C LEU A 125 8.56 -20.42 15.45
N PRO A 126 7.38 -20.30 14.85
CA PRO A 126 6.18 -20.98 15.32
C PRO A 126 6.36 -22.52 15.35
N GLN A 127 6.09 -23.13 16.50
CA GLN A 127 6.25 -24.57 16.75
C GLN A 127 4.92 -25.33 16.73
N VAL A 128 3.84 -24.65 17.11
CA VAL A 128 2.49 -25.20 17.01
C VAL A 128 2.19 -25.40 15.54
N LYS A 129 1.84 -26.62 15.13
CA LYS A 129 1.50 -26.94 13.74
C LYS A 129 0.32 -27.91 13.69
N GLY A 130 -0.35 -27.93 12.54
CA GLY A 130 -1.43 -28.84 12.24
C GLY A 130 -2.81 -28.31 12.64
N GLY A 131 -3.81 -29.16 12.45
CA GLY A 131 -5.21 -28.78 12.46
C GLY A 131 -5.73 -28.52 11.04
N THR A 132 -7.03 -28.23 10.94
CA THR A 132 -7.72 -28.03 9.65
C THR A 132 -8.55 -26.75 9.64
N ASP A 133 -8.42 -25.93 10.69
CA ASP A 133 -9.15 -24.67 10.79
C ASP A 133 -8.55 -23.63 9.85
N ASP A 134 -9.36 -22.66 9.46
CA ASP A 134 -8.95 -21.64 8.50
C ASP A 134 -8.39 -20.40 9.21
N VAL A 135 -7.18 -20.55 9.74
CA VAL A 135 -6.43 -19.44 10.34
C VAL A 135 -6.01 -18.42 9.27
N LEU A 136 -5.84 -18.84 8.00
CA LEU A 136 -5.46 -17.94 6.90
C LEU A 136 -6.49 -16.83 6.67
N ARG A 137 -7.79 -17.14 6.78
CA ARG A 137 -8.87 -16.14 6.67
C ARG A 137 -8.87 -15.07 7.77
N ARG A 138 -8.08 -15.23 8.83
CA ARG A 138 -7.97 -14.28 9.95
C ARG A 138 -6.95 -13.16 9.69
N LEU A 139 -6.27 -13.19 8.54
CA LEU A 139 -5.24 -12.24 8.16
C LEU A 139 -5.41 -11.84 6.69
N SER A 140 -5.19 -10.57 6.37
CA SER A 140 -5.02 -10.09 5.00
C SER A 140 -3.73 -9.26 4.90
N PRO A 141 -2.57 -9.93 4.91
CA PRO A 141 -1.31 -9.23 5.04
C PRO A 141 -0.86 -8.57 3.74
N ALA A 142 -0.40 -7.32 3.85
CA ALA A 142 0.12 -6.52 2.77
C ALA A 142 1.33 -5.71 3.24
N LEU A 143 2.18 -5.30 2.31
CA LEU A 143 3.23 -4.33 2.58
C LEU A 143 2.99 -3.12 1.68
N VAL A 144 2.53 -2.02 2.28
CA VAL A 144 2.28 -0.76 1.58
C VAL A 144 3.60 -0.05 1.37
N LEU A 145 4.04 0.09 0.12
CA LEU A 145 5.34 0.63 -0.26
C LEU A 145 5.21 2.05 -0.80
N TYR A 146 5.98 2.99 -0.23
CA TYR A 146 5.85 4.41 -0.56
C TYR A 146 7.16 5.20 -0.32
N GLY A 147 7.19 6.47 -0.73
CA GLY A 147 8.34 7.35 -0.47
C GLY A 147 9.54 7.18 -1.42
N ALA A 148 9.52 6.19 -2.33
CA ALA A 148 10.44 6.13 -3.47
C ALA A 148 9.66 5.96 -4.79
N PRO A 149 10.11 6.57 -5.90
CA PRO A 149 9.44 6.44 -7.19
C PRO A 149 9.50 5.01 -7.75
N LEU A 150 8.40 4.55 -8.34
CA LEU A 150 8.25 3.25 -8.99
C LEU A 150 8.33 3.43 -10.51
N ALA A 151 9.32 2.82 -11.16
CA ALA A 151 9.43 2.81 -12.61
C ALA A 151 8.41 1.86 -13.25
N SER A 152 8.05 2.13 -14.52
CA SER A 152 7.10 1.31 -15.30
C SER A 152 7.48 -0.17 -15.47
N ASN A 153 8.71 -0.55 -15.10
CA ASN A 153 9.19 -1.94 -15.09
C ASN A 153 9.02 -2.64 -13.73
N GLY A 154 8.29 -2.02 -12.78
CA GLY A 154 8.01 -2.57 -11.46
C GLY A 154 9.14 -2.41 -10.43
N ALA A 155 10.19 -1.63 -10.72
CA ALA A 155 11.30 -1.42 -9.79
C ALA A 155 11.27 -0.04 -9.12
N PHE A 156 11.55 -0.01 -7.83
CA PHE A 156 11.69 1.21 -7.04
C PHE A 156 13.07 1.83 -7.19
N LEU A 157 13.09 3.13 -7.50
CA LEU A 157 14.26 3.96 -7.75
C LEU A 157 14.79 4.53 -6.43
N VAL A 158 15.72 3.84 -5.78
CA VAL A 158 16.16 4.13 -4.40
C VAL A 158 17.52 4.84 -4.30
N LYS A 159 18.03 5.40 -5.40
CA LYS A 159 19.27 6.16 -5.32
C LYS A 159 19.08 7.45 -4.52
N GLY A 160 19.75 7.55 -3.37
CA GLY A 160 19.71 8.74 -2.51
C GLY A 160 18.49 8.85 -1.59
N GLN A 161 17.62 7.83 -1.54
CA GLN A 161 16.45 7.77 -0.66
C GLN A 161 16.17 6.32 -0.27
N ARG A 162 15.31 6.11 0.72
CA ARG A 162 14.84 4.77 1.10
C ARG A 162 13.38 4.64 0.76
N LEU A 163 13.01 3.44 0.32
CA LEU A 163 11.61 3.04 0.17
C LEU A 163 11.04 2.79 1.56
N LYS A 164 9.90 3.37 1.89
CA LYS A 164 9.17 3.10 3.13
C LYS A 164 8.21 1.94 2.92
N GLY A 165 7.99 1.15 3.96
CA GLY A 165 7.06 0.02 3.97
C GLY A 165 6.26 -0.01 5.26
N ALA A 166 4.94 0.19 5.17
CA ALA A 166 4.01 -0.05 6.27
C ALA A 166 3.45 -1.47 6.13
N TYR A 167 3.74 -2.34 7.11
CA TYR A 167 3.20 -3.70 7.09
C TYR A 167 1.77 -3.66 7.60
N GLU A 168 0.82 -4.18 6.84
CA GLU A 168 -0.59 -4.29 7.24
C GLU A 168 -0.97 -5.76 7.38
N LEU A 169 -1.90 -6.07 8.30
CA LEU A 169 -2.45 -7.41 8.50
C LEU A 169 -3.93 -7.50 8.12
N GLY A 170 -4.45 -6.47 7.45
CA GLY A 170 -5.86 -6.24 7.20
C GLY A 170 -6.55 -5.61 8.40
N ASN A 171 -7.88 -5.48 8.32
CA ASN A 171 -8.71 -5.00 9.43
C ASN A 171 -8.82 -6.08 10.52
N LEU A 172 -7.80 -6.16 11.39
CA LEU A 172 -7.71 -7.16 12.45
C LEU A 172 -8.91 -7.11 13.42
N SER A 173 -9.48 -5.93 13.67
CA SER A 173 -10.68 -5.81 14.50
C SER A 173 -11.81 -6.67 13.94
N ALA A 174 -12.12 -6.53 12.65
CA ALA A 174 -13.12 -7.35 11.97
C ALA A 174 -12.68 -8.82 11.85
N LEU A 175 -11.45 -9.08 11.41
CA LEU A 175 -10.97 -10.43 11.10
C LEU A 175 -10.83 -11.33 12.34
N LEU A 176 -10.43 -10.77 13.47
CA LEU A 176 -10.21 -11.51 14.72
C LEU A 176 -11.45 -11.57 15.59
N GLU A 177 -12.50 -10.78 15.30
CA GLU A 177 -13.76 -10.76 16.05
C GLU A 177 -13.56 -10.51 17.56
N GLY A 178 -12.51 -9.76 17.92
CA GLY A 178 -12.09 -9.51 19.31
C GLY A 178 -11.31 -10.66 19.97
N GLY A 179 -10.94 -11.68 19.21
CA GLY A 179 -9.98 -12.73 19.57
C GLY A 179 -8.53 -12.33 19.29
N TYR A 180 -7.65 -13.33 19.20
CA TYR A 180 -6.21 -13.11 18.95
C TYR A 180 -5.56 -14.30 18.23
N LEU A 181 -4.45 -14.03 17.53
CA LEU A 181 -3.56 -15.03 16.95
C LEU A 181 -2.37 -15.31 17.85
N GLY A 182 -1.89 -16.55 17.85
CA GLY A 182 -0.73 -16.96 18.64
C GLY A 182 -0.94 -16.89 20.15
N GLY A 183 0.11 -17.16 20.92
CA GLY A 183 0.12 -17.01 22.37
C GLY A 183 -0.85 -17.93 23.13
N SER A 184 -1.42 -18.94 22.47
CA SER A 184 -2.31 -19.92 23.12
C SER A 184 -1.52 -20.91 23.99
N GLU A 185 -0.28 -21.23 23.60
CA GLU A 185 0.66 -22.07 24.34
C GLU A 185 2.12 -21.67 24.06
N GLN A 186 3.07 -22.28 24.77
CA GLN A 186 4.49 -22.03 24.52
C GLN A 186 4.89 -22.48 23.11
N GLY A 187 5.58 -21.62 22.37
CA GLY A 187 6.00 -21.89 20.98
C GLY A 187 4.95 -21.51 19.93
N ASP A 188 3.80 -20.96 20.34
CA ASP A 188 2.77 -20.46 19.45
C ASP A 188 3.03 -19.01 19.04
N ALA A 189 4.06 -18.80 18.22
CA ALA A 189 4.47 -17.47 17.79
C ALA A 189 3.70 -17.02 16.53
N VAL A 190 3.55 -15.70 16.37
CA VAL A 190 3.21 -15.07 15.09
C VAL A 190 4.47 -14.39 14.56
N VAL A 191 4.81 -14.64 13.29
CA VAL A 191 6.02 -14.07 12.69
C VAL A 191 5.74 -13.46 11.31
N LEU A 192 6.48 -12.40 10.99
CA LEU A 192 6.63 -11.83 9.66
C LEU A 192 8.03 -12.17 9.15
N THR A 193 8.16 -12.49 7.87
CA THR A 193 9.44 -12.90 7.26
C THR A 193 9.81 -11.97 6.13
N PHE A 194 11.10 -11.66 6.01
CA PHE A 194 11.66 -10.87 4.91
C PHE A 194 12.93 -11.53 4.38
N ASP A 195 12.96 -11.82 3.09
CA ASP A 195 14.17 -12.29 2.39
C ASP A 195 14.79 -11.08 1.67
N VAL A 196 15.88 -10.55 2.23
CA VAL A 196 16.55 -9.32 1.79
C VAL A 196 17.95 -9.66 1.25
N PRO A 197 18.20 -9.68 -0.07
CA PRO A 197 19.40 -10.31 -0.61
C PRO A 197 20.70 -9.52 -0.37
N TYR A 198 21.79 -10.27 -0.17
CA TYR A 198 23.14 -9.82 -0.45
C TYR A 198 23.43 -9.91 -1.94
N LEU A 199 24.22 -8.99 -2.48
CA LEU A 199 24.58 -8.95 -3.90
C LEU A 199 26.08 -9.22 -4.07
N TYR A 200 26.46 -9.99 -5.07
CA TYR A 200 27.85 -10.25 -5.42
C TYR A 200 28.01 -10.45 -6.93
N GLU A 201 29.19 -10.11 -7.44
CA GLU A 201 29.59 -10.43 -8.81
C GLU A 201 30.15 -11.86 -8.84
N ALA A 202 29.58 -12.71 -9.68
CA ALA A 202 30.05 -14.06 -9.91
C ALA A 202 31.30 -14.06 -10.82
N ALA A 203 31.96 -15.22 -10.94
CA ALA A 203 33.19 -15.35 -11.73
C ALA A 203 33.01 -14.99 -13.23
N ASP A 204 31.78 -15.12 -13.74
CA ASP A 204 31.40 -14.75 -15.12
C ASP A 204 31.08 -13.25 -15.28
N GLY A 205 31.23 -12.44 -14.23
CA GLY A 205 30.90 -11.02 -14.21
C GLY A 205 29.40 -10.72 -14.06
N SER A 206 28.55 -11.75 -13.92
CA SER A 206 27.12 -11.57 -13.68
C SER A 206 26.84 -11.22 -12.22
N LEU A 207 25.86 -10.36 -12.00
CA LEU A 207 25.39 -10.06 -10.64
C LEU A 207 24.47 -11.17 -10.16
N ARG A 208 24.78 -11.75 -9.00
CA ARG A 208 23.97 -12.78 -8.33
C ARG A 208 23.62 -12.36 -6.90
N THR A 209 22.69 -13.09 -6.31
CA THR A 209 22.20 -12.85 -4.96
C THR A 209 22.31 -14.08 -4.08
N THR A 210 22.48 -13.87 -2.78
CA THR A 210 22.33 -14.91 -1.75
C THR A 210 21.66 -14.32 -0.51
N LEU A 211 21.00 -15.17 0.28
CA LEU A 211 20.46 -14.80 1.59
C LEU A 211 21.42 -15.14 2.75
N SER A 212 22.51 -15.88 2.49
CA SER A 212 23.52 -16.20 3.49
C SER A 212 24.61 -15.14 3.53
N GLN A 213 24.79 -14.53 4.70
CA GLN A 213 25.88 -13.58 4.93
C GLN A 213 27.25 -14.27 4.83
N GLU A 214 27.35 -15.52 5.27
CA GLU A 214 28.58 -16.30 5.29
C GLU A 214 29.00 -16.72 3.90
N GLU A 215 28.06 -17.21 3.09
CA GLU A 215 28.31 -17.48 1.68
C GLU A 215 28.77 -16.21 0.96
N TRP A 216 28.07 -15.10 1.17
CA TRP A 216 28.44 -13.81 0.57
C TRP A 216 29.84 -13.33 0.98
N LYS A 217 30.20 -13.48 2.26
CA LYS A 217 31.55 -13.18 2.75
C LYS A 217 32.60 -14.09 2.12
N ALA A 218 32.34 -15.40 2.07
CA ALA A 218 33.25 -16.38 1.51
C ALA A 218 33.54 -16.09 0.03
N ARG A 219 32.50 -15.79 -0.77
CA ARG A 219 32.63 -15.38 -2.18
C ARG A 219 33.48 -14.12 -2.36
N ARG A 220 33.48 -13.22 -1.37
CA ARG A 220 34.27 -11.99 -1.38
C ARG A 220 35.63 -12.12 -0.69
N GLY A 221 36.04 -13.33 -0.30
CA GLY A 221 37.31 -13.59 0.39
C GLY A 221 37.39 -12.97 1.79
N ILE A 222 36.24 -12.65 2.41
CA ILE A 222 36.16 -12.07 3.75
C ILE A 222 36.22 -13.19 4.77
N THR A 223 37.26 -13.20 5.60
CA THR A 223 37.53 -14.29 6.56
C THR A 223 37.11 -13.99 8.01
N ARG A 224 36.51 -12.82 8.27
CA ARG A 224 36.10 -12.42 9.64
C ARG A 224 34.70 -12.98 9.99
N PRO A 225 34.56 -13.80 11.04
CA PRO A 225 33.26 -14.29 11.50
C PRO A 225 32.35 -13.18 12.03
N GLY A 226 31.04 -13.37 11.89
CA GLY A 226 29.97 -12.58 12.53
C GLY A 226 29.79 -11.13 12.07
N ALA A 227 30.84 -10.30 12.03
CA ALA A 227 30.71 -8.88 11.71
C ALA A 227 30.26 -8.66 10.25
N LEU A 228 29.20 -7.88 10.04
CA LEU A 228 28.76 -7.46 8.70
C LEU A 228 29.84 -6.57 8.05
N ASP A 229 30.20 -6.86 6.79
CA ASP A 229 30.97 -5.91 5.99
C ASP A 229 30.04 -4.78 5.53
N ARG A 230 30.05 -3.68 6.28
CA ARG A 230 29.12 -2.56 6.11
C ARG A 230 29.19 -1.92 4.72
N GLY A 231 30.33 -2.01 4.02
CA GLY A 231 30.51 -1.44 2.68
C GLY A 231 30.11 -2.36 1.53
N GLY A 232 29.76 -3.62 1.81
CA GLY A 232 29.45 -4.57 0.77
C GLY A 232 28.05 -4.39 0.18
N GLN A 233 27.95 -4.69 -1.13
CA GLN A 233 26.74 -4.58 -1.94
C GLN A 233 25.62 -5.49 -1.40
N ARG A 234 24.49 -4.90 -1.01
CA ARG A 234 23.31 -5.62 -0.53
C ARG A 234 22.05 -4.76 -0.61
N ALA A 235 20.88 -5.40 -0.71
CA ALA A 235 19.65 -4.77 -0.24
C ALA A 235 19.66 -4.79 1.28
N ALA A 236 19.00 -3.83 1.92
CA ALA A 236 18.91 -3.77 3.37
C ALA A 236 17.50 -3.36 3.80
N LEU A 237 17.04 -3.98 4.88
CA LEU A 237 15.88 -3.58 5.67
C LEU A 237 16.37 -2.74 6.84
N PHE A 238 15.73 -1.59 7.06
CA PHE A 238 16.02 -0.68 8.16
C PHE A 238 14.78 -0.46 9.02
N ALA A 239 15.01 -0.12 10.29
CA ALA A 239 14.00 0.42 11.18
C ALA A 239 14.63 1.48 12.08
N GLU A 240 13.86 2.48 12.51
CA GLU A 240 14.35 3.56 13.39
C GLU A 240 14.67 3.07 14.82
N GLY A 241 14.23 1.87 15.16
CA GLY A 241 14.47 1.19 16.42
C GLY A 241 13.92 -0.23 16.35
N GLU A 242 13.80 -0.89 17.50
CA GLU A 242 13.04 -2.13 17.60
C GLU A 242 11.55 -1.74 17.70
N PRO A 243 10.70 -2.09 16.70
CA PRO A 243 9.27 -1.82 16.76
C PRO A 243 8.64 -2.39 18.02
N GLU A 244 7.69 -1.67 18.61
CA GLU A 244 7.09 -2.03 19.90
C GLU A 244 6.49 -3.44 19.87
N GLY A 245 6.89 -4.29 20.84
CA GLY A 245 6.42 -5.66 20.97
C GLY A 245 6.97 -6.67 19.94
N TRP A 246 7.77 -6.22 18.97
CA TRP A 246 8.38 -7.10 17.95
C TRP A 246 9.86 -7.35 18.23
N SER A 247 10.29 -8.60 18.09
CA SER A 247 11.70 -8.98 18.07
C SER A 247 12.19 -9.33 16.69
N PHE A 248 13.40 -8.89 16.34
CA PHE A 248 13.97 -9.14 15.01
C PHE A 248 15.11 -10.15 15.07
N TRP A 249 15.12 -11.10 14.15
CA TRP A 249 16.07 -12.20 14.12
C TRP A 249 16.60 -12.40 12.70
N GLN A 250 17.89 -12.68 12.57
CA GLN A 250 18.54 -12.99 11.29
C GLN A 250 18.94 -14.46 11.27
N GLN A 251 18.60 -15.17 10.21
CA GLN A 251 18.99 -16.58 10.05
C GLN A 251 20.47 -16.71 9.69
N HIS A 252 21.17 -17.62 10.37
CA HIS A 252 22.53 -18.07 10.06
C HIS A 252 22.58 -19.60 10.17
N GLY A 253 22.68 -20.30 9.03
CA GLY A 253 22.52 -21.75 8.99
C GLY A 253 21.16 -22.18 9.54
N ASP A 254 21.15 -23.10 10.50
CA ASP A 254 19.94 -23.61 11.16
C ASP A 254 19.52 -22.77 12.39
N GLY A 255 20.31 -21.76 12.76
CA GLY A 255 20.08 -20.91 13.93
C GLY A 255 19.71 -19.47 13.59
N TYR A 256 19.37 -18.71 14.62
CA TYR A 256 18.94 -17.32 14.51
C TYR A 256 19.75 -16.43 15.45
N LEU A 257 20.20 -15.29 14.96
CA LEU A 257 20.85 -14.25 15.76
C LEU A 257 19.84 -13.13 16.05
N ARG A 258 19.67 -12.75 17.32
CA ARG A 258 18.85 -11.60 17.70
C ARG A 258 19.49 -10.31 17.18
N LEU A 259 18.70 -9.50 16.47
CA LEU A 259 19.12 -8.20 15.97
C LEU A 259 18.88 -7.13 17.04
N SER A 260 19.85 -6.23 17.18
CA SER A 260 19.72 -5.05 18.04
C SER A 260 19.08 -3.88 17.28
N ALA A 261 18.55 -2.90 18.01
CA ALA A 261 18.06 -1.66 17.43
C ALA A 261 19.14 -0.92 16.60
N ASP A 262 20.41 -0.97 17.02
CA ASP A 262 21.52 -0.37 16.27
C ASP A 262 21.77 -1.12 14.95
N ALA A 263 21.67 -2.45 14.94
CA ALA A 263 21.78 -3.23 13.71
C ALA A 263 20.64 -2.90 12.73
N LEU A 264 19.41 -2.77 13.23
CA LEU A 264 18.26 -2.37 12.40
C LEU A 264 18.43 -0.95 11.81
N LYS A 265 18.95 0.01 12.58
CA LYS A 265 19.26 1.35 12.07
C LYS A 265 20.35 1.35 11.00
N GLU A 266 21.35 0.48 11.15
CA GLU A 266 22.44 0.30 10.19
C GLU A 266 22.03 -0.45 8.91
N GLY A 267 20.93 -1.20 8.96
CA GLY A 267 20.39 -1.97 7.86
C GLY A 267 20.88 -3.41 7.82
N VAL A 268 19.92 -4.33 7.85
CA VAL A 268 20.14 -5.79 7.90
C VAL A 268 19.72 -6.47 6.60
N SER A 269 20.32 -7.63 6.31
CA SER A 269 20.12 -8.41 5.09
C SER A 269 20.14 -9.90 5.39
N GLY A 270 19.66 -10.73 4.47
CA GLY A 270 19.47 -12.17 4.61
C GLY A 270 18.02 -12.51 4.87
N ARG A 271 17.77 -13.68 5.48
CA ARG A 271 16.43 -14.02 5.98
C ARG A 271 16.21 -13.41 7.35
N ILE A 272 15.28 -12.48 7.42
CA ILE A 272 14.89 -11.74 8.63
C ILE A 272 13.52 -12.23 9.08
N VAL A 273 13.38 -12.44 10.39
CA VAL A 273 12.12 -12.80 11.05
C VAL A 273 11.80 -11.73 12.08
N ALA A 274 10.64 -11.08 11.94
CA ALA A 274 10.05 -10.26 12.99
C ALA A 274 9.04 -11.11 13.74
N ARG A 275 9.25 -11.36 15.03
CA ARG A 275 8.39 -12.18 15.88
C ARG A 275 7.62 -11.30 16.85
N TRP A 276 6.32 -11.53 16.97
CA TRP A 276 5.50 -10.87 17.97
C TRP A 276 5.74 -11.49 19.36
N ASP A 277 6.30 -10.69 20.27
CA ASP A 277 6.53 -11.05 21.67
C ASP A 277 5.64 -10.22 22.63
N GLY A 278 5.01 -9.14 22.13
CA GLY A 278 4.08 -8.30 22.89
C GLY A 278 2.84 -9.06 23.35
N ASN A 279 2.17 -8.56 24.39
CA ASN A 279 0.96 -9.18 24.98
C ASN A 279 1.10 -10.70 25.26
N GLY A 280 2.31 -11.16 25.61
CA GLY A 280 2.60 -12.59 25.82
C GLY A 280 2.51 -13.45 24.55
N GLY A 281 2.72 -12.86 23.38
CA GLY A 281 2.63 -13.52 22.06
C GLY A 281 1.23 -13.50 21.44
N LYS A 282 0.25 -12.85 22.08
CA LYS A 282 -1.13 -12.73 21.58
C LYS A 282 -1.25 -11.51 20.67
N LEU A 283 -1.40 -11.74 19.38
CA LEU A 283 -1.63 -10.68 18.40
C LEU A 283 -3.13 -10.43 18.30
N ASP A 284 -3.59 -9.34 18.91
CA ASP A 284 -4.97 -8.86 18.81
C ASP A 284 -5.07 -7.62 17.92
N ALA A 285 -6.28 -7.08 17.77
CA ALA A 285 -6.57 -5.95 16.89
C ALA A 285 -5.84 -4.65 17.25
N SER A 286 -5.37 -4.50 18.49
CA SER A 286 -4.62 -3.31 18.93
C SER A 286 -3.11 -3.40 18.67
N THR A 287 -2.66 -4.51 18.07
CA THR A 287 -1.24 -4.78 17.88
C THR A 287 -0.60 -3.76 16.93
N PRO A 288 0.40 -2.98 17.36
CA PRO A 288 1.14 -2.11 16.46
C PRO A 288 1.93 -2.94 15.46
N VAL A 289 1.81 -2.61 14.19
CA VAL A 289 2.52 -3.27 13.09
C VAL A 289 3.82 -2.53 12.72
N PRO A 290 4.89 -3.23 12.30
CA PRO A 290 6.17 -2.59 12.01
C PRO A 290 6.13 -1.63 10.81
N ASN A 291 6.68 -0.43 11.00
CA ASN A 291 7.08 0.47 9.91
C ASN A 291 8.55 0.26 9.59
N LEU A 292 8.85 -0.04 8.32
CA LEU A 292 10.16 -0.45 7.85
C LEU A 292 10.63 0.46 6.70
N GLU A 293 11.93 0.45 6.44
CA GLU A 293 12.50 1.07 5.26
C GLU A 293 13.38 0.06 4.50
N PHE A 294 13.52 0.27 3.20
CA PHE A 294 14.29 -0.59 2.31
C PHE A 294 15.18 0.25 1.39
N GLY A 295 16.39 -0.24 1.14
CA GLY A 295 17.34 0.46 0.27
C GLY A 295 18.50 -0.42 -0.13
N LEU A 296 19.45 0.18 -0.85
CA LEU A 296 20.69 -0.46 -1.27
C LEU A 296 21.86 0.09 -0.46
N VAL A 297 22.76 -0.80 -0.04
CA VAL A 297 23.99 -0.46 0.68
C VAL A 297 25.20 -0.97 -0.08
N GLY A 298 26.29 -0.20 -0.03
CA GLY A 298 27.51 -0.45 -0.79
C GLY A 298 27.44 0.13 -2.20
N SER A 299 28.52 -0.04 -2.96
CA SER A 299 28.63 0.47 -4.34
C SER A 299 27.88 -0.42 -5.32
N VAL A 300 26.54 -0.43 -5.25
CA VAL A 300 25.67 -1.22 -6.13
C VAL A 300 25.56 -0.55 -7.50
N ASP A 301 25.72 -1.30 -8.59
CA ASP A 301 25.62 -0.74 -9.96
C ASP A 301 24.19 -0.24 -10.28
N ALA A 302 24.05 0.73 -11.19
CA ALA A 302 22.74 1.28 -11.55
C ALA A 302 21.81 0.27 -12.25
N ALA A 303 22.39 -0.71 -12.96
CA ALA A 303 21.63 -1.80 -13.60
C ALA A 303 21.31 -2.95 -12.65
N ALA A 304 21.90 -2.97 -11.45
CA ALA A 304 21.67 -4.01 -10.46
C ALA A 304 20.23 -3.97 -9.92
N ARG A 305 19.61 -5.13 -9.83
CA ARG A 305 18.27 -5.32 -9.28
C ARG A 305 18.35 -6.19 -8.05
N ALA A 306 17.74 -5.76 -6.96
CA ALA A 306 17.62 -6.55 -5.74
C ALA A 306 16.14 -6.77 -5.42
N THR A 307 15.70 -8.02 -5.44
CA THR A 307 14.31 -8.36 -5.13
C THR A 307 14.20 -8.77 -3.67
N VAL A 308 13.32 -8.10 -2.94
CA VAL A 308 12.96 -8.41 -1.56
C VAL A 308 11.63 -9.15 -1.57
N THR A 309 11.53 -10.23 -0.82
CA THR A 309 10.29 -10.99 -0.63
C THR A 309 9.84 -10.87 0.82
N TYR A 310 8.54 -10.76 1.06
CA TYR A 310 7.97 -10.75 2.41
C TYR A 310 6.87 -11.81 2.57
N GLY A 311 6.61 -12.21 3.81
CA GLY A 311 5.68 -13.29 4.16
C GLY A 311 5.32 -13.28 5.64
N TYR A 312 4.56 -14.28 6.06
CA TYR A 312 4.09 -14.44 7.43
C TYR A 312 3.83 -15.91 7.78
N GLU A 313 3.81 -16.20 9.08
CA GLU A 313 3.44 -17.50 9.64
C GLU A 313 2.71 -17.32 10.97
N ALA A 314 1.53 -17.94 11.08
CA ALA A 314 0.72 -18.08 12.30
C ALA A 314 0.00 -19.43 12.26
N HIS A 315 -0.24 -20.07 13.42
CA HIS A 315 -0.82 -21.43 13.45
C HIS A 315 -2.04 -21.61 14.35
N SER A 316 -2.42 -20.55 15.07
CA SER A 316 -3.54 -20.60 16.00
C SER A 316 -4.36 -19.32 15.95
N PHE A 317 -5.65 -19.49 16.22
CA PHE A 317 -6.57 -18.39 16.51
C PHE A 317 -7.39 -18.75 17.75
N THR A 318 -7.44 -17.86 18.72
CA THR A 318 -8.29 -18.00 19.90
C THR A 318 -9.43 -16.98 19.81
N PRO A 319 -10.70 -17.43 19.71
CA PRO A 319 -11.84 -16.53 19.71
C PRO A 319 -11.95 -15.70 20.99
N ARG A 320 -12.72 -14.60 20.92
CA ARG A 320 -13.07 -13.80 22.10
C ARG A 320 -13.83 -14.65 23.12
N ALA A 321 -13.43 -14.60 24.39
CA ALA A 321 -14.22 -15.20 25.47
C ALA A 321 -15.52 -14.40 25.69
N THR A 322 -16.63 -15.12 25.87
CA THR A 322 -17.96 -14.54 26.12
C THR A 322 -18.56 -15.12 27.41
N GLU A 323 -19.67 -14.56 27.90
CA GLU A 323 -20.38 -15.16 29.04
C GLU A 323 -20.89 -16.58 28.73
N ALA A 324 -21.30 -16.81 27.48
CA ALA A 324 -21.79 -18.11 27.01
C ALA A 324 -20.67 -19.12 26.78
N ASP A 325 -19.48 -18.64 26.40
CA ASP A 325 -18.27 -19.44 26.20
C ASP A 325 -17.06 -18.72 26.84
N PRO A 326 -16.84 -18.90 28.15
CA PRO A 326 -15.78 -18.19 28.87
C PRO A 326 -14.37 -18.74 28.57
N ALA A 327 -14.27 -19.87 27.86
CA ALA A 327 -13.01 -20.51 27.51
C ALA A 327 -13.10 -21.12 26.11
N PRO A 328 -13.18 -20.27 25.07
CA PRO A 328 -13.37 -20.72 23.70
C PRO A 328 -12.22 -21.60 23.25
N ALA A 329 -12.54 -22.62 22.47
CA ALA A 329 -11.55 -23.55 21.95
C ALA A 329 -10.61 -22.85 20.97
N VAL A 330 -9.31 -23.08 21.14
CA VAL A 330 -8.27 -22.61 20.21
C VAL A 330 -8.44 -23.35 18.89
N GLN A 331 -8.56 -22.60 17.80
CA GLN A 331 -8.59 -23.11 16.43
C GLN A 331 -7.15 -23.25 15.94
N ARG A 332 -6.82 -24.38 15.31
CA ARG A 332 -5.48 -24.67 14.80
C ARG A 332 -5.51 -24.93 13.31
N GLY A 333 -4.59 -24.30 12.59
CA GLY A 333 -4.43 -24.47 11.16
C GLY A 333 -3.20 -23.72 10.67
N ASP A 334 -2.59 -24.22 9.61
CA ASP A 334 -1.30 -23.71 9.16
C ASP A 334 -1.46 -22.47 8.26
N ALA A 335 -1.40 -21.27 8.84
CA ALA A 335 -1.38 -20.02 8.09
C ALA A 335 0.06 -19.60 7.76
N LEU A 336 0.63 -20.25 6.75
CA LEU A 336 2.00 -19.99 6.27
C LEU A 336 2.00 -19.50 4.84
N ARG A 337 2.49 -18.28 4.62
CA ARG A 337 2.79 -17.76 3.29
C ARG A 337 4.20 -17.18 3.26
N LYS A 338 5.15 -18.00 2.80
CA LYS A 338 6.58 -17.63 2.71
C LYS A 338 6.85 -16.46 1.75
N ALA A 339 6.00 -16.30 0.74
CA ALA A 339 6.05 -15.21 -0.22
C ALA A 339 4.63 -14.65 -0.42
N ALA A 340 4.22 -13.78 0.50
CA ALA A 340 2.98 -13.02 0.37
C ALA A 340 3.10 -11.95 -0.73
N GLY A 341 4.30 -11.41 -0.94
CA GLY A 341 4.62 -10.52 -2.06
C GLY A 341 6.12 -10.31 -2.21
N SER A 342 6.52 -9.63 -3.30
CA SER A 342 7.89 -9.19 -3.53
C SER A 342 7.95 -7.83 -4.23
N PHE A 343 9.07 -7.12 -4.06
CA PHE A 343 9.34 -5.86 -4.76
C PHE A 343 10.81 -5.75 -5.14
N THR A 344 11.11 -4.95 -6.15
CA THR A 344 12.48 -4.82 -6.68
C THR A 344 13.04 -3.43 -6.42
N LEU A 345 14.27 -3.36 -5.93
CA LEU A 345 15.04 -2.14 -5.73
C LEU A 345 16.11 -2.01 -6.82
N VAL A 346 16.31 -0.79 -7.32
CA VAL A 346 17.40 -0.46 -8.27
C VAL A 346 18.11 0.83 -7.86
N ASN A 347 19.41 0.88 -8.11
CA ASN A 347 20.23 2.07 -7.82
C ASN A 347 20.14 3.11 -8.94
N ASP A 348 18.93 3.59 -9.21
CA ASP A 348 18.68 4.63 -10.20
C ASP A 348 17.84 5.76 -9.60
N GLU A 349 17.81 6.89 -10.29
CA GLU A 349 17.12 8.12 -9.91
C GLU A 349 16.28 8.69 -11.05
N THR A 350 15.27 9.44 -10.65
CA THR A 350 14.36 10.12 -11.57
C THR A 350 14.25 11.60 -11.24
N THR A 351 13.84 12.38 -12.24
CA THR A 351 13.45 13.77 -12.04
C THR A 351 11.99 13.90 -11.62
N ALA A 352 11.19 12.83 -11.71
CA ALA A 352 9.81 12.79 -11.20
C ALA A 352 9.81 13.00 -9.69
N LYS A 353 9.11 14.04 -9.23
CA LYS A 353 8.92 14.38 -7.82
C LYS A 353 7.52 14.95 -7.63
N ALA A 354 6.86 14.57 -6.55
CA ALA A 354 5.61 15.13 -6.09
C ALA A 354 5.55 14.98 -4.56
N SER A 355 4.98 15.95 -3.87
CA SER A 355 4.53 15.75 -2.49
C SER A 355 3.06 15.35 -2.52
N LEU A 356 2.70 14.43 -1.65
CA LEU A 356 1.30 14.10 -1.38
C LEU A 356 1.13 14.15 0.13
N GLU A 357 0.20 14.96 0.57
CA GLU A 357 -0.09 15.23 1.98
C GLU A 357 -1.57 14.95 2.23
N ALA A 358 -1.87 14.27 3.33
CA ALA A 358 -3.23 14.02 3.79
C ALA A 358 -3.40 14.60 5.19
N GLU A 359 -4.48 15.34 5.40
CA GLU A 359 -4.84 15.94 6.69
C GLU A 359 -6.35 15.92 6.89
N LEU A 360 -6.81 16.06 8.13
CA LEU A 360 -8.24 16.26 8.38
C LEU A 360 -8.65 17.63 7.86
N ALA A 361 -9.74 17.68 7.08
CA ALA A 361 -10.25 18.93 6.53
C ALA A 361 -10.83 19.85 7.62
N SER A 362 -11.44 19.26 8.64
CA SER A 362 -12.02 19.93 9.79
C SER A 362 -12.17 18.96 10.96
N GLN A 363 -12.43 19.48 12.16
CA GLN A 363 -12.87 18.66 13.28
C GLN A 363 -14.21 17.99 12.90
N PRO A 364 -14.31 16.64 12.91
CA PRO A 364 -15.55 15.98 12.56
C PRO A 364 -16.58 16.14 13.68
N LYS A 365 -17.85 16.25 13.29
CA LYS A 365 -18.96 16.50 14.19
C LYS A 365 -20.11 15.55 13.89
N ILE A 366 -20.87 15.21 14.93
CA ILE A 366 -22.14 14.49 14.84
C ILE A 366 -23.28 15.44 15.16
N ALA A 367 -24.27 15.48 14.25
CA ALA A 367 -25.54 16.17 14.39
C ALA A 367 -26.65 15.30 13.78
N ASP A 368 -27.86 15.35 14.35
CA ASP A 368 -29.03 14.64 13.83
C ASP A 368 -28.81 13.14 13.52
N GLY A 369 -28.00 12.47 14.35
CA GLY A 369 -27.75 11.02 14.27
C GLY A 369 -26.62 10.60 13.32
N GLY A 370 -25.92 11.54 12.69
CA GLY A 370 -24.78 11.23 11.81
C GLY A 370 -23.83 12.41 11.59
N GLY A 371 -22.83 12.20 10.76
CA GLY A 371 -21.84 13.24 10.43
C GLY A 371 -20.87 12.77 9.37
N TYR A 372 -19.85 13.58 9.09
CA TYR A 372 -18.82 13.24 8.10
C TYR A 372 -17.43 13.36 8.72
N LEU A 373 -16.57 12.40 8.39
CA LEU A 373 -15.12 12.54 8.54
C LEU A 373 -14.55 12.94 7.19
N ALA A 374 -13.94 14.12 7.14
CA ALA A 374 -13.42 14.70 5.91
C ALA A 374 -11.89 14.83 5.96
N SER A 375 -11.24 14.45 4.86
CA SER A 375 -9.81 14.57 4.66
C SER A 375 -9.51 15.44 3.44
N LEU A 376 -8.49 16.30 3.55
CA LEU A 376 -7.89 17.01 2.44
C LEU A 376 -6.64 16.27 1.98
N ILE A 377 -6.54 16.05 0.67
CA ILE A 377 -5.44 15.33 0.05
C ILE A 377 -4.82 16.25 -0.99
N ARG A 378 -3.62 16.74 -0.69
CA ARG A 378 -2.90 17.74 -1.48
C ARG A 378 -1.76 17.08 -2.23
N VAL A 379 -1.81 17.15 -3.55
CA VAL A 379 -0.73 16.79 -4.46
C VAL A 379 -0.05 18.06 -4.93
N SER A 380 1.25 18.21 -4.69
CA SER A 380 2.02 19.36 -5.19
C SER A 380 3.22 18.91 -6.02
N VAL A 381 3.47 19.61 -7.13
CA VAL A 381 4.58 19.31 -8.05
C VAL A 381 5.61 20.42 -7.98
N PRO A 382 6.88 20.15 -7.61
CA PRO A 382 7.90 21.18 -7.55
C PRO A 382 8.31 21.63 -8.96
N LYS A 383 8.91 22.83 -9.05
CA LYS A 383 9.30 23.48 -10.30
C LYS A 383 10.11 22.63 -11.27
N ASP A 384 11.04 21.84 -10.76
CA ASP A 384 11.99 21.07 -11.59
C ASP A 384 11.50 19.64 -11.89
N ALA A 385 10.27 19.30 -11.50
CA ALA A 385 9.66 18.00 -11.78
C ALA A 385 8.87 18.03 -13.10
N PRO A 386 8.71 16.88 -13.78
CA PRO A 386 7.77 16.74 -14.89
C PRO A 386 6.32 16.88 -14.43
N THR A 387 5.45 17.29 -15.36
CA THR A 387 4.00 17.32 -15.20
C THR A 387 3.44 15.96 -14.77
N VAL A 388 2.61 15.96 -13.74
CA VAL A 388 1.80 14.80 -13.33
C VAL A 388 0.65 14.60 -14.32
N ARG A 389 0.36 13.34 -14.65
CA ARG A 389 -0.61 12.94 -15.68
C ARG A 389 -1.79 12.15 -15.14
N THR A 390 -1.61 11.46 -14.02
CA THR A 390 -2.69 10.78 -13.29
C THR A 390 -2.55 11.08 -11.81
N VAL A 391 -3.68 11.17 -11.13
CA VAL A 391 -3.76 11.27 -9.67
C VAL A 391 -4.77 10.21 -9.24
N ALA A 392 -4.35 9.34 -8.35
CA ALA A 392 -5.24 8.36 -7.74
C ALA A 392 -5.15 8.46 -6.24
N VAL A 393 -6.31 8.33 -5.61
CA VAL A 393 -6.48 8.44 -4.17
C VAL A 393 -7.36 7.30 -3.71
N SER A 394 -7.02 6.72 -2.58
CA SER A 394 -7.89 5.81 -1.87
C SER A 394 -8.01 6.17 -0.41
N ALA A 395 -9.16 5.86 0.17
CA ALA A 395 -9.45 6.07 1.58
C ALA A 395 -10.20 4.86 2.13
N ALA A 396 -9.69 4.28 3.22
CA ALA A 396 -10.35 3.21 3.97
C ALA A 396 -10.78 3.72 5.35
N TYR A 397 -11.92 3.22 5.80
CA TYR A 397 -12.58 3.58 7.06
C TYR A 397 -12.86 2.29 7.86
N PRO A 398 -11.83 1.70 8.48
CA PRO A 398 -11.93 0.35 9.05
C PRO A 398 -12.96 0.28 10.18
N ALA A 399 -13.82 -0.73 10.14
CA ALA A 399 -14.79 -1.00 11.20
C ALA A 399 -14.25 -2.01 12.23
N ASP A 400 -14.77 -1.98 13.45
CA ASP A 400 -14.49 -3.01 14.46
C ASP A 400 -15.23 -4.33 14.16
N ASN A 401 -15.09 -5.32 15.05
CA ASN A 401 -15.79 -6.61 14.94
C ASN A 401 -17.32 -6.50 15.02
N GLU A 402 -17.85 -5.43 15.57
CA GLU A 402 -19.28 -5.16 15.70
C GLU A 402 -19.81 -4.31 14.53
N GLY A 403 -18.94 -3.98 13.55
CA GLY A 403 -19.26 -3.13 12.41
C GLY A 403 -19.34 -1.64 12.77
N ARG A 404 -18.79 -1.24 13.92
CA ARG A 404 -18.74 0.14 14.44
C ARG A 404 -17.38 0.77 14.11
N HIS A 405 -17.17 2.03 14.44
CA HIS A 405 -15.96 2.85 14.21
C HIS A 405 -15.50 3.01 12.75
N GLY A 406 -16.10 2.31 11.80
CA GLY A 406 -15.84 2.45 10.36
C GLY A 406 -17.08 2.87 9.58
N VAL A 407 -16.94 2.87 8.25
CA VAL A 407 -18.04 3.16 7.34
C VAL A 407 -18.45 1.88 6.61
N PRO A 408 -19.70 1.42 6.76
CA PRO A 408 -20.13 0.17 6.15
C PRO A 408 -20.32 0.31 4.62
N LEU A 409 -20.23 -0.82 3.91
CA LEU A 409 -20.35 -0.86 2.44
C LEU A 409 -21.66 -0.28 1.93
N ASP A 410 -22.78 -0.51 2.64
CA ASP A 410 -24.09 0.01 2.25
C ASP A 410 -24.15 1.55 2.32
N ALA A 411 -23.45 2.16 3.27
CA ALA A 411 -23.29 3.61 3.33
C ALA A 411 -22.44 4.15 2.18
N LEU A 412 -21.35 3.46 1.83
CA LEU A 412 -20.46 3.86 0.71
C LEU A 412 -21.09 3.63 -0.66
N MET A 413 -21.90 2.59 -0.81
CA MET A 413 -22.48 2.15 -2.07
C MET A 413 -23.94 2.58 -2.25
N ALA A 414 -24.44 3.52 -1.45
CA ALA A 414 -25.85 3.93 -1.45
C ALA A 414 -26.33 4.51 -2.79
N TYR A 415 -25.44 5.15 -3.55
CA TYR A 415 -25.75 5.81 -4.83
C TYR A 415 -24.68 5.48 -5.87
N ARG A 416 -25.13 5.33 -7.12
CA ARG A 416 -24.28 5.05 -8.28
C ARG A 416 -24.64 5.90 -9.48
N LEU A 417 -23.75 5.93 -10.46
CA LEU A 417 -24.04 6.45 -11.79
C LEU A 417 -24.71 5.38 -12.63
N ASP A 418 -25.74 5.76 -13.38
CA ASP A 418 -26.29 4.94 -14.46
C ASP A 418 -25.44 5.07 -15.75
N ASP A 419 -25.81 4.32 -16.79
CA ASP A 419 -25.11 4.32 -18.09
C ASP A 419 -25.10 5.69 -18.79
N LEU A 420 -25.96 6.63 -18.37
CA LEU A 420 -26.06 7.99 -18.89
C LEU A 420 -25.29 8.99 -18.02
N GLY A 421 -24.67 8.53 -16.92
CA GLY A 421 -23.96 9.36 -15.96
C GLY A 421 -24.87 10.11 -14.99
N ALA A 422 -26.14 9.72 -14.87
CA ALA A 422 -27.05 10.28 -13.88
C ALA A 422 -26.94 9.53 -12.55
N THR A 423 -27.04 10.26 -11.44
CA THR A 423 -27.04 9.66 -10.10
C THR A 423 -28.37 8.98 -9.81
N VAL A 424 -28.30 7.72 -9.40
CA VAL A 424 -29.44 6.89 -9.01
C VAL A 424 -29.16 6.18 -7.68
N GLU A 425 -30.20 5.85 -6.93
CA GLU A 425 -30.06 4.97 -5.77
C GLU A 425 -29.61 3.58 -6.22
N ASN A 426 -28.62 3.02 -5.52
CA ASN A 426 -28.14 1.67 -5.78
C ASN A 426 -28.94 0.69 -4.91
N ARG A 427 -29.99 0.11 -5.48
CA ARG A 427 -30.88 -0.82 -4.78
C ARG A 427 -30.93 -2.18 -5.47
N ASP A 428 -31.00 -3.23 -4.67
CA ASP A 428 -31.29 -4.59 -5.15
C ASP A 428 -32.81 -4.80 -5.35
N GLU A 429 -33.21 -6.00 -5.78
CA GLU A 429 -34.62 -6.35 -5.98
C GLU A 429 -35.46 -6.30 -4.69
N ALA A 430 -34.82 -6.40 -3.52
CA ALA A 430 -35.47 -6.31 -2.21
C ALA A 430 -35.56 -4.86 -1.68
N GLY A 431 -34.96 -3.89 -2.38
CA GLY A 431 -34.90 -2.49 -1.96
C GLY A 431 -33.80 -2.19 -0.93
N ALA A 432 -32.92 -3.14 -0.64
CA ALA A 432 -31.71 -2.91 0.15
C ALA A 432 -30.59 -2.33 -0.73
N VAL A 433 -29.53 -1.79 -0.14
CA VAL A 433 -28.38 -1.34 -0.93
C VAL A 433 -27.66 -2.56 -1.49
N ASP A 434 -27.42 -2.58 -2.81
CA ASP A 434 -26.73 -3.69 -3.47
C ASP A 434 -25.21 -3.58 -3.26
N THR A 435 -24.68 -4.35 -2.31
CA THR A 435 -23.26 -4.41 -1.97
C THR A 435 -22.53 -5.61 -2.60
N SER A 436 -23.18 -6.31 -3.53
CA SER A 436 -22.64 -7.51 -4.16
C SER A 436 -21.35 -7.24 -4.93
N ASP A 437 -20.50 -8.26 -5.05
CA ASP A 437 -19.22 -8.15 -5.77
C ASP A 437 -19.42 -7.78 -7.24
N ALA A 438 -20.50 -8.26 -7.86
CA ALA A 438 -20.85 -7.92 -9.24
C ALA A 438 -21.14 -6.42 -9.40
N THR A 439 -22.01 -5.87 -8.53
CA THR A 439 -22.32 -4.43 -8.54
C THR A 439 -21.10 -3.60 -8.19
N ARG A 440 -20.26 -4.07 -7.27
CA ARG A 440 -19.01 -3.38 -6.90
C ARG A 440 -18.02 -3.30 -8.07
N ALA A 441 -17.88 -4.38 -8.85
CA ALA A 441 -16.95 -4.43 -9.99
C ALA A 441 -17.41 -3.55 -11.17
N ASP A 442 -18.71 -3.53 -11.45
CA ASP A 442 -19.25 -2.90 -12.66
C ASP A 442 -19.67 -1.44 -12.45
N ALA A 443 -20.08 -1.05 -11.24
CA ALA A 443 -20.61 0.29 -10.98
C ALA A 443 -19.51 1.33 -10.70
N ARG A 444 -19.91 2.60 -10.83
CA ARG A 444 -19.22 3.74 -10.23
C ARG A 444 -20.17 4.40 -9.24
N PHE A 445 -19.73 4.54 -8.01
CA PHE A 445 -20.48 5.13 -6.92
C PHE A 445 -20.25 6.63 -6.87
N VAL A 446 -21.18 7.37 -6.27
CA VAL A 446 -21.08 8.81 -6.12
C VAL A 446 -21.84 9.25 -4.87
N GLY A 447 -21.25 10.13 -4.06
CA GLY A 447 -21.93 10.66 -2.88
C GLY A 447 -23.03 11.65 -3.25
N VAL A 448 -24.16 11.54 -2.56
CA VAL A 448 -25.22 12.56 -2.61
C VAL A 448 -25.21 13.31 -1.28
N PRO A 449 -24.84 14.61 -1.27
CA PRO A 449 -24.72 15.40 -0.06
C PRO A 449 -25.93 15.25 0.86
N GLY A 450 -25.66 14.88 2.12
CA GLY A 450 -26.67 14.70 3.16
C GLY A 450 -27.55 13.45 3.03
N LYS A 451 -27.37 12.61 1.99
CA LYS A 451 -28.21 11.42 1.76
C LYS A 451 -27.48 10.08 1.80
N GLY A 452 -26.17 10.05 1.53
CA GLY A 452 -25.37 8.82 1.55
C GLY A 452 -24.28 8.79 0.48
N GLY A 453 -23.41 7.79 0.56
CA GLY A 453 -22.16 7.74 -0.21
C GLY A 453 -21.12 8.74 0.32
N ALA A 454 -19.86 8.54 -0.09
CA ALA A 454 -18.80 9.49 0.23
C ALA A 454 -18.82 10.69 -0.72
N VAL A 455 -18.70 11.88 -0.16
CA VAL A 455 -18.63 13.12 -0.93
C VAL A 455 -17.17 13.39 -1.27
N VAL A 456 -16.79 13.08 -2.51
CA VAL A 456 -15.46 13.34 -3.06
C VAL A 456 -15.50 14.57 -3.94
N LEU A 457 -14.65 15.58 -3.73
CA LEU A 457 -14.65 16.83 -4.48
C LEU A 457 -13.24 17.19 -4.94
N ASP A 458 -13.09 17.70 -6.16
CA ASP A 458 -11.90 18.47 -6.54
C ASP A 458 -12.09 19.93 -6.09
N VAL A 459 -11.33 20.33 -5.08
CA VAL A 459 -11.42 21.66 -4.44
C VAL A 459 -10.19 22.51 -4.77
N THR A 460 -9.47 22.16 -5.84
CA THR A 460 -8.24 22.85 -6.27
C THR A 460 -8.47 24.33 -6.54
N ALA A 461 -9.62 24.67 -7.14
CA ALA A 461 -9.98 26.05 -7.48
C ALA A 461 -10.46 26.87 -6.26
N LEU A 462 -10.71 26.23 -5.12
CA LEU A 462 -11.17 26.92 -3.90
C LEU A 462 -9.97 27.43 -3.09
N THR A 463 -10.17 28.60 -2.47
CA THR A 463 -9.26 29.14 -1.43
C THR A 463 -9.32 28.33 -0.15
N ASP A 464 -8.32 28.44 0.72
CA ASP A 464 -8.31 27.73 1.99
C ASP A 464 -9.47 28.20 2.90
N GLU A 465 -9.88 29.48 2.83
CA GLU A 465 -11.07 29.97 3.53
C GLU A 465 -12.37 29.32 3.02
N GLN A 466 -12.51 29.15 1.70
CA GLN A 466 -13.68 28.46 1.13
C GLN A 466 -13.68 26.97 1.50
N ARG A 467 -12.51 26.33 1.50
CA ARG A 467 -12.38 24.91 1.89
C ARG A 467 -12.77 24.68 3.35
N ALA A 468 -12.44 25.61 4.24
CA ALA A 468 -12.83 25.56 5.65
C ALA A 468 -14.36 25.68 5.86
N THR A 469 -15.11 26.15 4.86
CA THR A 469 -16.58 26.26 4.90
C THR A 469 -17.31 25.11 4.21
N LEU A 470 -16.60 24.12 3.68
CA LEU A 470 -17.22 22.98 3.00
C LEU A 470 -18.04 22.16 3.99
N ASP A 471 -19.30 21.92 3.65
CA ASP A 471 -20.19 21.02 4.36
C ASP A 471 -20.64 19.90 3.41
N PRO A 472 -20.23 18.64 3.65
CA PRO A 472 -20.65 17.49 2.85
C PRO A 472 -22.15 17.21 2.89
N ALA A 473 -22.89 17.78 3.85
CA ALA A 473 -24.33 17.60 3.95
C ALA A 473 -25.13 18.63 3.13
N ASP A 474 -24.56 19.79 2.81
CA ASP A 474 -25.26 20.90 2.16
C ASP A 474 -24.97 20.96 0.65
N ALA A 475 -25.83 20.31 -0.13
CA ALA A 475 -25.75 20.33 -1.60
C ALA A 475 -25.79 21.76 -2.19
N GLY A 476 -26.56 22.67 -1.59
CA GLY A 476 -26.72 24.03 -2.08
C GLY A 476 -25.46 24.87 -1.87
N ALA A 477 -24.78 24.68 -0.72
CA ALA A 477 -23.49 25.31 -0.46
C ALA A 477 -22.40 24.81 -1.43
N LEU A 478 -22.35 23.51 -1.70
CA LEU A 478 -21.41 22.93 -2.67
C LEU A 478 -21.66 23.44 -4.09
N GLU A 479 -22.91 23.50 -4.53
CA GLU A 479 -23.30 24.06 -5.84
C GLU A 479 -22.94 25.55 -5.95
N ALA A 480 -23.16 26.33 -4.89
CA ALA A 480 -22.79 27.75 -4.84
C ALA A 480 -21.27 27.98 -4.94
N LEU A 481 -20.46 27.03 -4.48
CA LEU A 481 -19.01 27.00 -4.64
C LEU A 481 -18.57 26.45 -6.01
N GLY A 482 -19.50 25.95 -6.82
CA GLY A 482 -19.23 25.40 -8.15
C GLY A 482 -18.50 24.06 -8.12
N VAL A 483 -18.61 23.31 -7.03
CA VAL A 483 -18.01 21.97 -6.89
C VAL A 483 -19.09 20.89 -6.95
N SER A 484 -18.78 19.77 -7.59
CA SER A 484 -19.69 18.64 -7.74
C SER A 484 -19.01 17.34 -7.30
N PRO A 485 -19.74 16.40 -6.69
CA PRO A 485 -19.20 15.09 -6.32
C PRO A 485 -18.57 14.35 -7.51
N LEU A 486 -17.35 13.87 -7.31
CA LEU A 486 -16.65 12.98 -8.22
C LEU A 486 -17.08 11.53 -7.99
N PRO A 487 -17.18 10.72 -9.05
CA PRO A 487 -17.43 9.29 -8.90
C PRO A 487 -16.20 8.57 -8.34
N TYR A 488 -16.45 7.45 -7.67
CA TYR A 488 -15.44 6.56 -7.11
C TYR A 488 -15.81 5.08 -7.29
N ALA A 489 -14.82 4.21 -7.18
CA ALA A 489 -14.99 2.78 -7.02
C ALA A 489 -14.88 2.40 -5.53
N VAL A 490 -15.38 1.22 -5.17
CA VAL A 490 -15.22 0.64 -3.83
C VAL A 490 -14.50 -0.70 -4.00
N ALA A 491 -13.42 -0.93 -3.26
CA ALA A 491 -12.68 -2.18 -3.27
C ALA A 491 -13.32 -3.24 -2.35
N GLU A 492 -12.85 -4.49 -2.42
CA GLU A 492 -13.37 -5.60 -1.62
C GLU A 492 -13.26 -5.35 -0.11
N ASP A 493 -12.19 -4.68 0.33
CA ASP A 493 -11.95 -4.28 1.71
C ASP A 493 -12.76 -3.04 2.14
N GLY A 494 -13.64 -2.52 1.28
CA GLY A 494 -14.45 -1.33 1.55
C GLY A 494 -13.73 0.01 1.34
N ARG A 495 -12.50 -0.02 0.82
CA ARG A 495 -11.75 1.19 0.48
C ARG A 495 -12.35 1.91 -0.73
N ILE A 496 -12.52 3.21 -0.61
CA ILE A 496 -12.93 4.08 -1.72
C ILE A 496 -11.74 4.35 -2.61
N GLN A 497 -11.94 4.39 -3.93
CA GLN A 497 -10.90 4.67 -4.90
C GLN A 497 -11.36 5.71 -5.93
N VAL A 498 -10.56 6.77 -6.05
CA VAL A 498 -10.77 7.88 -6.97
C VAL A 498 -9.60 7.91 -7.93
N LEU A 499 -9.89 7.87 -9.23
CA LEU A 499 -8.90 8.00 -10.28
C LEU A 499 -9.22 9.24 -11.12
N LEU A 500 -8.30 10.19 -11.14
CA LEU A 500 -8.31 11.29 -12.07
C LEU A 500 -7.38 10.95 -13.24
N GLU A 501 -7.85 11.22 -14.45
CA GLU A 501 -7.05 11.12 -15.68
C GLU A 501 -7.20 12.37 -16.57
N GLY A 502 -6.37 12.46 -17.61
CA GLY A 502 -6.48 13.52 -18.61
C GLY A 502 -6.23 14.92 -18.04
N SER A 503 -7.07 15.88 -18.44
CA SER A 503 -6.96 17.28 -17.97
C SER A 503 -7.22 17.41 -16.47
N ASP A 504 -8.07 16.56 -15.93
CA ASP A 504 -8.56 16.68 -14.55
C ASP A 504 -7.51 16.20 -13.54
N ALA A 505 -6.61 15.33 -13.98
CA ALA A 505 -5.45 14.88 -13.21
C ALA A 505 -4.19 15.71 -13.39
N THR A 506 -4.14 16.54 -14.43
CA THR A 506 -2.89 17.21 -14.81
C THR A 506 -2.49 18.19 -13.71
N VAL A 507 -1.25 18.05 -13.21
CA VAL A 507 -0.63 19.00 -12.29
C VAL A 507 0.70 19.44 -12.90
N GLU A 508 0.73 20.67 -13.37
CA GLU A 508 1.93 21.28 -13.94
C GLU A 508 2.97 21.59 -12.85
N PRO A 509 4.25 21.79 -13.21
CA PRO A 509 5.26 22.20 -12.26
C PRO A 509 4.88 23.50 -11.55
N GLU A 510 5.18 23.60 -10.24
CA GLU A 510 4.71 24.66 -9.34
C GLU A 510 3.19 24.67 -9.10
N GLY A 511 2.46 23.69 -9.65
CA GLY A 511 1.03 23.49 -9.45
C GLY A 511 0.70 22.58 -8.29
N GLN A 512 -0.57 22.59 -7.92
CA GLN A 512 -1.16 21.69 -6.94
C GLN A 512 -2.53 21.20 -7.39
N ARG A 513 -2.94 20.05 -6.85
CA ARG A 513 -4.29 19.49 -6.92
C ARG A 513 -4.72 19.17 -5.49
N VAL A 514 -5.95 19.50 -5.13
CA VAL A 514 -6.47 19.26 -3.78
C VAL A 514 -7.81 18.55 -3.89
N LEU A 515 -7.87 17.35 -3.33
CA LEU A 515 -9.08 16.55 -3.23
C LEU A 515 -9.62 16.63 -1.80
N TYR A 516 -10.93 16.71 -1.68
CA TYR A 516 -11.66 16.62 -0.43
C TYR A 516 -12.43 15.30 -0.42
N VAL A 517 -12.20 14.44 0.56
CA VAL A 517 -12.83 13.11 0.66
C VAL A 517 -13.56 13.04 2.00
N ALA A 518 -14.89 13.04 1.98
CA ALA A 518 -15.72 12.97 3.18
C ALA A 518 -16.58 11.71 3.18
N ALA A 519 -16.41 10.85 4.19
CA ALA A 519 -17.23 9.66 4.35
C ALA A 519 -18.27 9.84 5.47
N PRO A 520 -19.50 9.33 5.27
CA PRO A 520 -20.57 9.46 6.24
C PRO A 520 -20.39 8.46 7.39
N TYR A 521 -20.54 8.94 8.61
CA TYR A 521 -20.59 8.14 9.84
C TYR A 521 -21.96 8.25 10.49
N ALA A 522 -22.48 7.11 10.95
CA ALA A 522 -23.64 7.08 11.81
C ALA A 522 -23.22 7.27 13.27
N GLU A 523 -23.98 8.04 14.06
CA GLU A 523 -23.71 8.21 15.49
C GLU A 523 -23.71 6.86 16.23
N ALA A 524 -24.62 5.95 15.84
CA ALA A 524 -24.73 4.61 16.41
C ALA A 524 -23.50 3.73 16.15
N ALA A 525 -22.64 4.09 15.20
CA ALA A 525 -21.38 3.41 14.93
C ALA A 525 -20.23 3.97 15.78
N LEU A 526 -20.45 4.95 16.66
CA LEU A 526 -19.37 5.56 17.45
C LEU A 526 -19.58 5.31 18.94
N ASP A 527 -18.48 5.07 19.67
CA ASP A 527 -18.50 5.02 21.13
C ASP A 527 -18.31 6.38 21.75
N ALA A 528 -19.05 6.66 22.82
CA ALA A 528 -18.80 7.83 23.64
C ALA A 528 -17.42 7.72 24.31
N SER A 529 -16.67 8.82 24.32
CA SER A 529 -15.39 8.83 25.02
C SER A 529 -15.62 8.71 26.54
N ALA A 530 -14.81 7.86 27.19
CA ALA A 530 -14.83 7.74 28.64
C ALA A 530 -14.28 9.00 29.34
N ASP A 531 -13.41 9.75 28.66
CA ASP A 531 -12.68 10.89 29.22
C ASP A 531 -13.37 12.24 28.91
N ASP A 532 -14.14 12.33 27.82
CA ASP A 532 -14.88 13.54 27.43
C ASP A 532 -16.31 13.22 26.96
N PRO A 533 -17.35 13.59 27.72
CA PRO A 533 -18.75 13.33 27.33
C PRO A 533 -19.19 14.10 26.08
N ALA A 534 -18.47 15.15 25.67
CA ALA A 534 -18.74 15.86 24.42
C ALA A 534 -18.11 15.19 23.19
N ALA A 535 -17.27 14.16 23.39
CA ALA A 535 -16.53 13.50 22.33
C ALA A 535 -16.90 12.02 22.18
N PHE A 536 -16.45 11.44 21.08
CA PHE A 536 -16.44 10.01 20.81
C PHE A 536 -15.00 9.48 20.86
N GLU A 537 -14.85 8.17 21.04
CA GLU A 537 -13.56 7.50 20.86
C GLU A 537 -13.04 7.73 19.43
N PRO A 538 -11.72 7.87 19.25
CA PRO A 538 -11.14 8.17 17.95
C PRO A 538 -11.38 7.04 16.95
N VAL A 539 -11.60 7.42 15.70
CA VAL A 539 -11.63 6.52 14.54
C VAL A 539 -10.44 6.79 13.65
N GLU A 540 -10.05 5.80 12.85
CA GLU A 540 -8.92 5.90 11.92
C GLU A 540 -9.38 6.01 10.47
N VAL A 541 -8.58 6.73 9.69
CA VAL A 541 -8.67 6.77 8.22
C VAL A 541 -7.32 6.42 7.64
N VAL A 542 -7.31 5.49 6.69
CA VAL A 542 -6.10 5.14 5.93
C VAL A 542 -6.21 5.74 4.55
N VAL A 543 -5.30 6.65 4.22
CA VAL A 543 -5.24 7.34 2.92
C VAL A 543 -4.00 6.90 2.18
N ASP A 544 -4.19 6.40 0.97
CA ASP A 544 -3.11 6.17 0.01
C ASP A 544 -3.32 7.04 -1.21
N ALA A 545 -2.25 7.66 -1.68
CA ALA A 545 -2.28 8.49 -2.87
C ALA A 545 -1.11 8.16 -3.79
N GLN A 546 -1.39 8.11 -5.09
CA GLN A 546 -0.41 7.82 -6.13
C GLN A 546 -0.56 8.82 -7.28
N VAL A 547 0.57 9.31 -7.78
CA VAL A 547 0.63 10.08 -9.02
C VAL A 547 1.54 9.42 -10.03
N THR A 548 1.28 9.66 -11.31
CA THR A 548 2.21 9.27 -12.38
C THR A 548 2.70 10.48 -13.16
N ALA A 549 3.97 10.43 -13.57
CA ALA A 549 4.58 11.41 -14.45
C ALA A 549 5.47 10.72 -15.50
N ILE A 550 5.80 11.43 -16.58
CA ILE A 550 6.75 10.94 -17.59
C ILE A 550 8.11 11.57 -17.31
N ALA A 551 9.09 10.76 -16.94
CA ALA A 551 10.47 11.17 -16.72
C ALA A 551 11.42 10.38 -17.63
N LYS A 552 12.33 11.07 -18.33
CA LYS A 552 13.29 10.46 -19.28
C LYS A 552 12.63 9.53 -20.33
N GLY A 553 11.36 9.79 -20.69
CA GLY A 553 10.62 8.98 -21.66
C GLY A 553 9.93 7.74 -21.10
N SER A 554 9.94 7.54 -19.78
CA SER A 554 9.26 6.42 -19.10
C SER A 554 8.27 6.92 -18.06
N THR A 555 7.20 6.16 -17.85
CA THR A 555 6.24 6.42 -16.77
C THR A 555 6.86 6.07 -15.42
N VAL A 556 6.70 6.97 -14.47
CA VAL A 556 7.13 6.79 -13.08
C VAL A 556 5.95 7.11 -12.17
N ALA A 557 5.65 6.22 -11.23
CA ALA A 557 4.67 6.43 -10.19
C ALA A 557 5.33 6.90 -8.89
N ILE A 558 4.64 7.73 -8.11
CA ILE A 558 5.07 8.18 -6.78
C ILE A 558 3.89 7.96 -5.85
N ALA A 559 4.09 7.14 -4.81
CA ALA A 559 3.07 6.79 -3.84
C ALA A 559 3.39 7.39 -2.46
N GLN A 560 2.34 7.69 -1.70
CA GLN A 560 2.38 8.10 -0.30
C GLN A 560 1.25 7.41 0.46
N HIS A 561 1.50 7.19 1.74
CA HIS A 561 0.60 6.53 2.69
C HIS A 561 0.48 7.41 3.94
N ALA A 562 -0.73 7.53 4.47
CA ALA A 562 -1.01 8.25 5.70
C ALA A 562 -2.13 7.57 6.49
N VAL A 563 -1.96 7.51 7.80
CA VAL A 563 -3.01 7.14 8.75
C VAL A 563 -3.36 8.38 9.55
N LEU A 564 -4.64 8.76 9.52
CA LEU A 564 -5.17 9.89 10.30
C LEU A 564 -6.07 9.33 11.39
N SER A 565 -6.09 9.99 12.55
CA SER A 565 -6.98 9.66 13.65
C SER A 565 -7.81 10.88 14.02
N ALA A 566 -9.11 10.69 14.23
CA ALA A 566 -10.02 11.77 14.58
C ALA A 566 -11.10 11.31 15.56
N ALA A 567 -11.38 12.13 16.57
CA ALA A 567 -12.52 11.96 17.46
C ALA A 567 -13.67 12.88 17.00
N PHE A 568 -14.88 12.34 16.87
CA PHE A 568 -16.05 13.18 16.61
C PHE A 568 -16.42 13.99 17.84
N GLN A 569 -16.94 15.21 17.63
CA GLN A 569 -17.60 16.00 18.67
C GLN A 569 -19.11 15.97 18.49
N ARG A 570 -19.86 15.91 19.59
CA ARG A 570 -21.31 16.14 19.57
C ARG A 570 -21.57 17.62 19.36
N GLU A 571 -22.40 17.98 18.39
CA GLU A 571 -22.88 19.36 18.35
C GLU A 571 -23.75 19.66 19.57
N PRO A 572 -23.63 20.85 20.18
CA PRO A 572 -24.50 21.24 21.28
C PRO A 572 -25.95 21.23 20.78
N GLN A 573 -26.77 20.32 21.28
CA GLN A 573 -28.21 20.39 21.03
C GLN A 573 -28.72 21.72 21.58
N ALA A 574 -29.31 22.55 20.69
CA ALA A 574 -30.08 23.70 21.15
C ALA A 574 -31.15 23.16 22.13
N PRO A 575 -31.30 23.76 23.33
CA PRO A 575 -32.29 23.28 24.28
C PRO A 575 -33.65 23.27 23.58
N ALA A 576 -34.36 22.13 23.69
CA ALA A 576 -35.71 22.00 23.16
C ALA A 576 -36.52 23.21 23.65
N VAL A 577 -37.02 24.01 22.71
CA VAL A 577 -37.99 25.06 23.04
C VAL A 577 -39.20 24.31 23.58
N ASP A 578 -39.39 24.39 24.89
CA ASP A 578 -40.51 23.78 25.58
C ASP A 578 -41.81 24.32 24.94
N PRO A 579 -42.57 23.50 24.19
CA PRO A 579 -43.82 23.95 23.58
C PRO A 579 -44.89 24.24 24.65
N ASP A 580 -44.65 23.85 25.90
CA ASP A 580 -45.47 24.14 27.09
C ASP A 580 -44.89 25.27 27.97
N ALA A 581 -43.83 25.98 27.52
CA ALA A 581 -43.55 27.32 28.04
C ALA A 581 -44.68 28.24 27.58
N ALA A 582 -45.78 28.19 28.34
CA ALA A 582 -46.96 28.99 28.18
C ALA A 582 -46.56 30.42 27.79
N THR A 583 -47.08 30.87 26.65
CA THR A 583 -47.31 32.29 26.44
C THR A 583 -48.11 32.78 27.63
N ASP A 584 -47.42 33.34 28.62
CA ASP A 584 -48.02 34.22 29.62
C ASP A 584 -48.50 35.43 28.82
N ASN A 585 -49.72 35.28 28.31
CA ASN A 585 -50.47 36.31 27.64
C ASN A 585 -50.77 37.34 28.75
N PRO A 586 -50.15 38.53 28.76
CA PRO A 586 -50.52 39.52 29.76
C PRO A 586 -52.00 39.84 29.58
N GLU A 587 -52.75 39.63 30.65
CA GLU A 587 -54.18 39.93 30.76
C GLU A 587 -54.46 41.35 30.21
N PRO A 588 -55.45 41.53 29.31
CA PRO A 588 -55.77 42.85 28.79
C PRO A 588 -56.22 43.75 29.96
N PRO A 589 -55.72 45.00 30.07
CA PRO A 589 -56.03 45.86 31.19
C PRO A 589 -57.53 46.19 31.23
N ALA A 590 -58.10 46.07 32.43
CA ALA A 590 -59.48 46.44 32.73
C ALA A 590 -59.70 47.95 32.50
N ALA A 591 -60.93 48.28 32.09
CA ALA A 591 -61.39 49.61 31.69
C ALA A 591 -61.18 50.73 32.72
N ASP A 592 -60.97 51.93 32.17
CA ASP A 592 -60.91 53.25 32.84
C ASP A 592 -62.04 53.53 33.85
N ASP A 593 -61.67 54.04 35.03
CA ASP A 593 -62.23 55.28 35.62
C ASP A 593 -61.28 55.81 36.73
N PRO A 594 -61.31 57.10 37.14
CA PRO A 594 -60.20 58.01 36.95
C PRO A 594 -59.46 58.34 38.25
N ALA A 595 -58.15 58.61 38.16
CA ALA A 595 -57.36 59.16 39.25
C ALA A 595 -57.36 60.72 39.21
N PRO A 596 -57.41 61.40 40.37
CA PRO A 596 -57.50 62.85 40.45
C PRO A 596 -56.18 63.56 40.11
N ALA A 597 -56.31 64.76 39.56
CA ALA A 597 -55.25 65.60 39.01
C ALA A 597 -54.32 66.25 40.05
N ASP A 598 -53.03 66.38 39.68
CA ASP A 598 -52.16 67.57 39.78
C ASP A 598 -50.67 67.18 39.57
N PRO A 599 -49.75 68.09 39.17
CA PRO A 599 -49.85 69.16 38.17
C PRO A 599 -48.71 69.12 37.11
N GLU A 600 -48.83 69.96 36.09
CA GLU A 600 -47.93 70.14 34.92
C GLU A 600 -46.43 70.35 35.24
N PRO A 601 -45.51 69.73 34.46
CA PRO A 601 -44.13 70.20 34.33
C PRO A 601 -44.01 71.35 33.30
N PRO A 602 -43.15 72.35 33.55
CA PRO A 602 -43.12 73.60 32.79
C PRO A 602 -42.55 73.47 31.37
N ALA A 603 -43.05 74.36 30.50
CA ALA A 603 -42.67 74.50 29.10
C ALA A 603 -41.23 75.02 28.87
N ALA A 604 -40.71 74.69 27.69
CA ALA A 604 -39.36 74.87 27.19
C ALA A 604 -38.81 76.31 27.19
N ALA A 605 -37.48 76.42 27.23
CA ALA A 605 -36.75 77.63 26.83
C ALA A 605 -35.57 77.28 25.91
N ASP A 606 -35.39 78.15 24.92
CA ASP A 606 -34.63 78.08 23.66
C ASP A 606 -33.09 77.91 23.74
N PRO A 607 -32.42 77.60 22.60
CA PRO A 607 -31.02 77.20 22.52
C PRO A 607 -30.04 78.37 22.32
N ALA A 608 -28.79 78.21 22.77
CA ALA A 608 -27.61 78.98 22.34
C ALA A 608 -26.31 78.33 22.86
N PRO A 609 -25.12 78.74 22.39
CA PRO A 609 -24.47 78.40 21.13
C PRO A 609 -23.14 77.60 21.35
N ALA A 610 -22.61 76.97 20.30
CA ALA A 610 -21.22 76.49 20.29
C ALA A 610 -20.25 77.69 20.33
N PRO A 611 -19.06 77.56 20.96
CA PRO A 611 -17.86 77.54 20.13
C PRO A 611 -16.62 76.78 20.67
N ASP A 612 -15.78 76.42 19.70
CA ASP A 612 -14.31 76.42 19.61
C ASP A 612 -13.42 75.63 20.58
N GLY A 613 -12.60 74.75 19.97
CA GLY A 613 -11.44 74.10 20.56
C GLY A 613 -10.98 72.90 19.74
#